data_AF-A0A4P9XHF1-F1
#
_entry.id   AF-A0A4P9XHF1-F1
#
_cell.length_a   1.000
_cell.length_b   1.000
_cell.length_c   1.000
_cell.angle_alpha   90.00
_cell.angle_beta   90.00
_cell.angle_gamma   90.00
#
_symmetry.space_group_name_H-M   'P 1'
#
loop_
_entity.id
_entity.type
_entity.pdbx_description
1 polymer ?
#
loop_
_entity_poly.entity_id
_entity_poly.type
_entity_poly.pdbx_seq_one_letter_code
_entity_poly.pdbx_strand_id
1 'polypeptide(L)'
;VSALVFEYYISHHMSKAFESVFGGVTCLPGCFCMYRIKAPKGPNGFHVPILANPDIVEHYSENVVDTLHKKNLLLLGEDRFLTTLMLRTFPKRKMMFVPQAVCKTIVPDEFKVLLSQRRRWINSTVHNLLELVLIRDLCGTFCFSMQFVIFMELIGTVVLPAAISFTIYLIVISFLVTPVPVIPLLLLAAILGLPAVLILMTTRKVVYVMWMLIYLISLPIWNFILPVYAFWHFDDFSWGQTRMVQGEAKGGAHGGKEGEFDSSQITMKRWCEFERDKRRRTRA
;
A
#
# COMPACT_ATOMS: atom_id res chain seq x y z
N VAL A 1 -7.86 10.24 -13.88
CA VAL A 1 -7.01 11.22 -13.16
C VAL A 1 -7.68 11.77 -11.90
N SER A 2 -8.85 12.40 -11.99
CA SER A 2 -9.52 13.06 -10.85
C SER A 2 -9.87 12.16 -9.66
N ALA A 3 -10.45 10.99 -9.91
CA ALA A 3 -10.78 10.03 -8.85
C ALA A 3 -9.52 9.48 -8.16
N LEU A 4 -8.39 9.40 -8.87
CA LEU A 4 -7.10 8.99 -8.31
C LEU A 4 -6.59 10.03 -7.31
N VAL A 5 -6.69 11.33 -7.61
CA VAL A 5 -6.25 12.39 -6.69
C VAL A 5 -6.96 12.29 -5.35
N PHE A 6 -8.28 12.06 -5.38
CA PHE A 6 -9.07 11.88 -4.17
C PHE A 6 -8.65 10.62 -3.41
N GLU A 7 -8.49 9.49 -4.11
CA GLU A 7 -8.07 8.24 -3.49
C GLU A 7 -6.68 8.34 -2.85
N TYR A 8 -5.69 8.92 -3.53
CA TYR A 8 -4.36 9.16 -2.98
C TYR A 8 -4.42 10.05 -1.73
N TYR A 9 -5.27 11.08 -1.74
CA TYR A 9 -5.45 11.94 -0.57
C TYR A 9 -6.04 11.17 0.62
N ILE A 10 -7.10 10.40 0.43
CA ILE A 10 -7.67 9.57 1.50
C ILE A 10 -6.64 8.56 2.02
N SER A 11 -6.01 7.79 1.13
CA SER A 11 -5.09 6.71 1.49
C SER A 11 -3.81 7.22 2.16
N HIS A 12 -3.12 8.19 1.57
CA HIS A 12 -1.81 8.63 2.06
C HIS A 12 -1.85 9.76 3.08
N HIS A 13 -2.92 10.55 3.11
CA HIS A 13 -3.04 11.64 4.08
C HIS A 13 -3.91 11.22 5.26
N MET A 14 -5.17 10.82 5.03
CA MET A 14 -6.10 10.54 6.11
C MET A 14 -5.79 9.21 6.82
N SER A 15 -5.69 8.10 6.09
CA SER A 15 -5.47 6.79 6.72
C SER A 15 -4.10 6.73 7.40
N LYS A 16 -3.04 7.23 6.76
CA LYS A 16 -1.70 7.26 7.37
C LYS A 16 -1.61 8.21 8.57
N ALA A 17 -2.30 9.35 8.54
CA ALA A 17 -2.40 10.21 9.72
C ALA A 17 -3.11 9.49 10.87
N PHE A 18 -4.21 8.77 10.59
CA PHE A 18 -4.94 7.99 11.59
C PHE A 18 -4.06 6.88 12.19
N GLU A 19 -3.43 6.04 11.37
CA GLU A 19 -2.50 5.00 11.85
C GLU A 19 -1.36 5.59 12.69
N SER A 20 -0.87 6.77 12.31
CA SER A 20 0.19 7.46 13.04
C SER A 20 -0.25 7.91 14.45
N VAL A 21 -1.55 8.09 14.72
CA VAL A 21 -2.07 8.34 16.09
C VAL A 21 -1.84 7.12 16.98
N PHE A 22 -1.97 5.90 16.42
CA PHE A 22 -1.65 4.65 17.10
C PHE A 22 -0.15 4.39 17.19
N GLY A 23 0.71 5.30 16.71
CA GLY A 23 2.16 5.18 16.84
C GLY A 23 2.81 4.18 15.89
N GLY A 24 2.08 3.66 14.89
CA GLY A 24 2.60 2.71 13.92
C GLY A 24 1.83 2.74 12.60
N VAL A 25 2.34 3.48 11.62
CA VAL A 25 1.95 3.35 10.22
C VAL A 25 2.22 1.92 9.74
N THR A 26 1.20 1.23 9.24
CA THR A 26 1.24 -0.22 8.92
C THR A 26 1.79 -0.54 7.54
N CYS A 27 1.93 0.48 6.70
CA CYS A 27 2.46 0.36 5.35
C CYS A 27 3.20 1.65 4.98
N LEU A 28 4.51 1.51 4.75
CA LEU A 28 5.39 2.56 4.25
C LEU A 28 5.54 2.40 2.72
N PRO A 29 5.05 3.36 1.90
CA PRO A 29 5.18 3.26 0.45
C PRO A 29 6.63 3.40 -0.01
N GLY A 30 7.06 2.58 -0.98
CA GLY A 30 8.46 2.54 -1.40
C GLY A 30 9.06 3.89 -1.83
N CYS A 31 8.32 4.74 -2.55
CA CYS A 31 8.85 5.99 -3.14
C CYS A 31 8.61 7.26 -2.29
N PHE A 32 8.13 7.15 -1.05
CA PHE A 32 7.85 8.31 -0.21
C PHE A 32 8.04 8.00 1.29
N CYS A 33 9.19 7.42 1.62
CA CYS A 33 9.54 7.05 2.99
C CYS A 33 10.98 7.41 3.31
N MET A 34 11.24 7.70 4.59
CA MET A 34 12.58 7.94 5.11
C MET A 34 12.86 6.95 6.23
N TYR A 35 13.93 6.17 6.07
CA TYR A 35 14.31 5.15 7.02
C TYR A 35 15.53 5.57 7.83
N ARG A 36 15.52 5.27 9.12
CA ARG A 36 16.70 5.41 9.97
C ARG A 36 17.60 4.18 9.74
N ILE A 37 18.86 4.38 9.39
CA ILE A 37 19.81 3.28 9.14
C ILE A 37 20.28 2.62 10.45
N LYS A 38 20.64 3.42 11.45
CA LYS A 38 21.11 2.97 12.76
C LYS A 38 20.56 3.82 13.90
N ALA A 39 20.47 3.27 15.10
CA ALA A 39 20.03 4.01 16.28
C ALA A 39 20.84 3.62 17.52
N PRO A 40 21.08 4.55 18.45
CA PRO A 40 21.78 4.23 19.68
C PRO A 40 21.00 3.21 20.53
N LYS A 41 21.74 2.34 21.23
CA LYS A 41 21.22 1.35 22.19
C LYS A 41 21.89 1.58 23.54
N GLY A 42 21.17 2.26 24.42
CA GLY A 42 21.65 2.58 25.77
C GLY A 42 22.74 3.67 25.79
N PRO A 43 23.30 3.96 26.97
CA PRO A 43 24.26 5.04 27.18
C PRO A 43 25.69 4.71 26.70
N ASN A 44 26.00 3.44 26.46
CA ASN A 44 27.37 2.95 26.23
C ASN A 44 27.85 3.10 24.77
N GLY A 45 27.25 3.98 23.97
CA GLY A 45 27.67 4.25 22.58
C GLY A 45 27.41 3.12 21.57
N PHE A 46 26.71 2.05 21.94
CA PHE A 46 26.34 0.99 21.00
C PHE A 46 25.27 1.48 20.02
N HIS A 47 25.35 1.04 18.76
CA HIS A 47 24.35 1.32 17.74
C HIS A 47 23.75 0.02 17.21
N VAL A 48 22.44 -0.01 17.05
CA VAL A 48 21.70 -1.10 16.42
C VAL A 48 21.42 -0.72 14.97
N PRO A 49 21.80 -1.55 13.98
CA PRO A 49 21.35 -1.40 12.61
C PRO A 49 19.84 -1.68 12.56
N ILE A 50 19.09 -0.79 11.92
CA ILE A 50 17.63 -0.89 11.84
C ILE A 50 17.25 -1.61 10.57
N LEU A 51 17.58 -1.07 9.40
CA LEU A 51 17.27 -1.75 8.13
C LEU A 51 18.12 -2.99 7.91
N ALA A 52 19.42 -2.91 8.25
CA ALA A 52 20.36 -4.03 8.11
C ALA A 52 20.36 -4.93 9.37
N ASN A 53 19.26 -4.98 10.10
CA ASN A 53 19.14 -5.92 11.22
C ASN A 53 19.08 -7.35 10.66
N PRO A 54 19.84 -8.32 11.20
CA PRO A 54 19.82 -9.70 10.73
C PRO A 54 18.41 -10.31 10.62
N ASP A 55 17.55 -10.05 11.61
CA ASP A 55 16.17 -10.59 11.65
C ASP A 55 15.31 -10.04 10.49
N ILE A 56 15.59 -8.83 10.02
CA ILE A 56 14.89 -8.24 8.86
C ILE A 56 15.51 -8.76 7.57
N VAL A 57 16.83 -8.74 7.47
CA VAL A 57 17.55 -9.13 6.24
C VAL A 57 17.27 -10.59 5.91
N GLU A 58 17.32 -11.49 6.89
CA GLU A 58 17.07 -12.92 6.69
C GLU A 58 15.71 -13.21 6.04
N HIS A 59 14.65 -12.55 6.51
CA HIS A 59 13.31 -12.70 5.94
C HIS A 59 13.10 -11.93 4.64
N TYR A 60 13.77 -10.79 4.47
CA TYR A 60 13.61 -9.93 3.30
C TYR A 60 14.43 -10.39 2.10
N SER A 61 15.56 -11.07 2.32
CA SER A 61 16.45 -11.58 1.28
C SER A 61 16.11 -13.01 0.83
N GLU A 62 14.86 -13.44 1.02
CA GLU A 62 14.37 -14.73 0.54
C GLU A 62 14.28 -14.71 -0.99
N ASN A 63 15.08 -15.57 -1.62
CA ASN A 63 15.12 -15.70 -3.08
C ASN A 63 14.25 -16.87 -3.57
N VAL A 64 13.82 -17.77 -2.66
CA VAL A 64 13.04 -18.97 -2.98
C VAL A 64 11.56 -18.68 -2.70
N VAL A 65 10.88 -18.21 -3.75
CA VAL A 65 9.56 -17.58 -3.71
C VAL A 65 8.49 -18.48 -4.37
N ASP A 66 8.25 -19.65 -3.77
CA ASP A 66 7.51 -20.76 -4.42
C ASP A 66 6.00 -20.64 -4.24
N THR A 67 5.57 -20.02 -3.12
CA THR A 67 4.16 -19.94 -2.76
C THR A 67 3.51 -18.66 -3.26
N LEU A 68 2.22 -18.72 -3.54
CA LEU A 68 1.40 -17.55 -3.90
C LEU A 68 1.55 -16.41 -2.87
N HIS A 69 1.59 -16.77 -1.60
CA HIS A 69 1.76 -15.82 -0.50
C HIS A 69 3.14 -15.14 -0.53
N LYS A 70 4.23 -15.92 -0.61
CA LYS A 70 5.58 -15.36 -0.72
C LYS A 70 5.73 -14.48 -1.97
N LYS A 71 5.17 -14.88 -3.12
CA LYS A 71 5.24 -14.09 -4.36
C LYS A 71 4.52 -12.75 -4.21
N ASN A 72 3.35 -12.72 -3.58
CA ASN A 72 2.64 -11.47 -3.32
C ASN A 72 3.39 -10.54 -2.35
N LEU A 73 4.05 -11.09 -1.34
CA LEU A 73 4.85 -10.30 -0.39
C LEU A 73 6.15 -9.77 -1.02
N LEU A 74 6.94 -10.63 -1.65
CA LEU A 74 8.31 -10.32 -2.07
C LEU A 74 8.42 -9.76 -3.50
N LEU A 75 7.50 -10.09 -4.42
CA LEU A 75 7.58 -9.63 -5.81
C LEU A 75 6.62 -8.47 -6.13
N LEU A 76 5.55 -8.32 -5.35
CA LEU A 76 4.47 -7.36 -5.63
C LEU A 76 4.32 -6.29 -4.54
N GLY A 77 4.64 -6.61 -3.29
CA GLY A 77 4.44 -5.74 -2.13
C GLY A 77 5.63 -5.65 -1.20
N GLU A 78 6.85 -5.67 -1.75
CA GLU A 78 8.09 -5.69 -0.98
C GLU A 78 8.18 -4.51 0.03
N ASP A 79 7.61 -3.36 -0.31
CA ASP A 79 7.56 -2.17 0.53
C ASP A 79 6.65 -2.36 1.76
N ARG A 80 5.49 -2.97 1.55
CA ARG A 80 4.56 -3.38 2.61
C ARG A 80 5.21 -4.44 3.50
N PHE A 81 5.80 -5.46 2.90
CA PHE A 81 6.40 -6.56 3.64
C PHE A 81 7.59 -6.09 4.50
N LEU A 82 8.43 -5.19 3.98
CA LEU A 82 9.49 -4.55 4.77
C LEU A 82 8.92 -3.82 6.00
N THR A 83 7.80 -3.12 5.82
CA THR A 83 7.12 -2.42 6.93
C THR A 83 6.66 -3.40 8.01
N THR A 84 6.04 -4.51 7.59
CA THR A 84 5.60 -5.61 8.46
C THR A 84 6.77 -6.21 9.25
N LEU A 85 7.90 -6.49 8.59
CA LEU A 85 9.11 -6.98 9.25
C LEU A 85 9.64 -5.96 10.27
N MET A 86 9.69 -4.68 9.92
CA MET A 86 10.14 -3.63 10.83
C MET A 86 9.23 -3.48 12.06
N LEU A 87 7.91 -3.60 11.90
CA LEU A 87 6.95 -3.56 13.02
C LEU A 87 7.14 -4.78 13.94
N ARG A 88 7.38 -5.95 13.36
CA ARG A 88 7.64 -7.20 14.09
C ARG A 88 8.96 -7.17 14.85
N THR A 89 10.05 -6.73 14.22
CA THR A 89 11.39 -6.71 14.85
C THR A 89 11.53 -5.58 15.86
N PHE A 90 10.88 -4.44 15.64
CA PHE A 90 11.00 -3.26 16.51
C PHE A 90 9.65 -2.70 16.98
N PRO A 91 8.85 -3.46 17.75
CA PRO A 91 7.50 -3.05 18.15
C PRO A 91 7.47 -1.78 19.01
N LYS A 92 8.57 -1.48 19.72
CA LYS A 92 8.70 -0.26 20.55
C LYS A 92 9.09 0.99 19.75
N ARG A 93 9.35 0.87 18.45
CA ARG A 93 9.72 2.00 17.60
C ARG A 93 8.52 2.48 16.81
N LYS A 94 8.40 3.80 16.73
CA LYS A 94 7.28 4.44 16.03
C LYS A 94 7.58 4.60 14.55
N MET A 95 6.61 4.28 13.73
CA MET A 95 6.54 4.65 12.32
C MET A 95 5.50 5.74 12.18
N MET A 96 5.92 6.93 11.79
CA MET A 96 5.10 8.14 11.87
C MET A 96 4.85 8.73 10.49
N PHE A 97 3.63 9.24 10.30
CA PHE A 97 3.29 10.07 9.16
C PHE A 97 3.72 11.51 9.43
N VAL A 98 4.40 12.13 8.47
CA VAL A 98 4.84 13.53 8.54
C VAL A 98 4.01 14.35 7.55
N PRO A 99 3.02 15.14 7.99
CA PRO A 99 2.11 15.85 7.09
C PRO A 99 2.79 16.94 6.25
N GLN A 100 3.96 17.42 6.67
CA GLN A 100 4.76 18.41 5.94
C GLN A 100 5.60 17.78 4.83
N ALA A 101 5.75 16.45 4.79
CA ALA A 101 6.48 15.79 3.72
C ALA A 101 5.69 15.92 2.41
N VAL A 102 6.37 16.27 1.33
CA VAL A 102 5.76 16.47 0.01
C VAL A 102 6.45 15.58 -1.01
N CYS A 103 5.65 14.85 -1.79
CA CYS A 103 6.10 14.09 -2.95
C CYS A 103 5.21 14.42 -4.15
N LYS A 104 5.80 14.43 -5.33
CA LYS A 104 5.08 14.57 -6.61
C LYS A 104 5.20 13.26 -7.37
N THR A 105 4.07 12.76 -7.84
CA THR A 105 4.03 11.53 -8.63
C THR A 105 3.15 11.74 -9.86
N ILE A 106 3.33 10.87 -10.85
CA ILE A 106 2.50 10.81 -12.05
C ILE A 106 1.54 9.64 -11.86
N VAL A 107 0.25 9.92 -11.98
CA VAL A 107 -0.78 8.89 -11.91
C VAL A 107 -0.98 8.23 -13.27
N PRO A 108 -1.45 6.97 -13.32
CA PRO A 108 -1.81 6.33 -14.58
C PRO A 108 -2.84 7.17 -15.36
N ASP A 109 -2.57 7.37 -16.64
CA ASP A 109 -3.43 8.02 -17.63
C ASP A 109 -4.29 7.01 -18.41
N GLU A 110 -3.78 5.78 -18.60
CA GLU A 110 -4.51 4.68 -19.24
C GLU A 110 -5.17 3.72 -18.25
N PHE A 111 -6.38 3.24 -18.57
CA PHE A 111 -7.11 2.28 -17.74
C PHE A 111 -6.40 0.94 -17.59
N LYS A 112 -5.73 0.44 -18.65
CA LYS A 112 -4.97 -0.82 -18.57
C LYS A 112 -3.81 -0.74 -17.59
N VAL A 113 -3.13 0.41 -17.55
CA VAL A 113 -2.04 0.67 -16.59
C VAL A 113 -2.59 0.77 -15.17
N LEU A 114 -3.72 1.46 -14.99
CA LEU A 114 -4.41 1.53 -13.70
C LEU A 114 -4.82 0.13 -13.21
N LEU A 115 -5.38 -0.70 -14.08
CA LEU A 115 -5.83 -2.06 -13.77
C LEU A 115 -4.66 -2.94 -13.30
N SER A 116 -3.54 -2.92 -14.03
CA SER A 116 -2.33 -3.64 -13.64
C SER A 116 -1.75 -3.14 -12.32
N GLN A 117 -1.71 -1.82 -12.10
CA GLN A 117 -1.26 -1.24 -10.85
C GLN A 117 -2.13 -1.71 -9.67
N ARG A 118 -3.45 -1.64 -9.83
CA ARG A 118 -4.40 -1.92 -8.75
C ARG A 118 -4.49 -3.40 -8.44
N ARG A 119 -4.37 -4.28 -9.43
CA ARG A 119 -4.17 -5.72 -9.21
C ARG A 119 -3.02 -5.99 -8.22
N ARG A 120 -1.83 -5.47 -8.53
CA ARG A 120 -0.63 -5.65 -7.70
C ARG A 120 -0.83 -5.11 -6.29
N TRP A 121 -1.43 -3.94 -6.17
CA TRP A 121 -1.65 -3.30 -4.87
C TRP A 121 -2.66 -4.06 -4.02
N ILE A 122 -3.78 -4.48 -4.60
CA ILE A 122 -4.83 -5.21 -3.88
C ILE A 122 -4.32 -6.59 -3.45
N ASN A 123 -3.71 -7.34 -4.36
CA ASN A 123 -3.22 -8.69 -4.06
C ASN A 123 -2.15 -8.67 -2.96
N SER A 124 -1.15 -7.78 -3.08
CA SER A 124 -0.13 -7.62 -2.04
C SER A 124 -0.71 -7.11 -0.71
N THR A 125 -1.73 -6.25 -0.74
CA THR A 125 -2.38 -5.74 0.47
C THR A 125 -3.05 -6.86 1.26
N VAL A 126 -3.80 -7.76 0.61
CA VAL A 126 -4.43 -8.90 1.30
C VAL A 126 -3.40 -9.78 1.98
N HIS A 127 -2.32 -10.13 1.28
CA HIS A 127 -1.26 -10.97 1.83
C HIS A 127 -0.48 -10.28 2.97
N ASN A 128 -0.22 -8.98 2.84
CA ASN A 128 0.46 -8.23 3.89
C ASN A 128 -0.43 -8.02 5.13
N LEU A 129 -1.73 -7.79 4.95
CA LEU A 129 -2.69 -7.70 6.06
C LEU A 129 -2.78 -9.03 6.82
N LEU A 130 -2.71 -10.17 6.13
CA LEU A 130 -2.65 -11.49 6.79
C LEU A 130 -1.43 -11.61 7.71
N GLU A 131 -0.24 -11.16 7.27
CA GLU A 131 0.95 -11.13 8.12
C GLU A 131 0.82 -10.15 9.29
N LEU A 132 0.30 -8.94 9.04
CA LEU A 132 0.14 -7.91 10.06
C LEU A 132 -0.82 -8.32 11.18
N VAL A 133 -1.92 -9.01 10.87
CA VAL A 133 -2.88 -9.51 11.88
C VAL A 133 -2.21 -10.48 12.86
N LEU A 134 -1.17 -11.19 12.43
CA LEU A 134 -0.44 -12.14 13.27
C LEU A 134 0.59 -11.47 14.20
N ILE A 135 0.88 -10.18 14.01
CA ILE A 135 1.77 -9.42 14.89
C ILE A 135 1.00 -9.02 16.17
N ARG A 136 1.42 -9.58 17.30
CA ARG A 136 0.79 -9.35 18.61
C ARG A 136 1.17 -8.03 19.27
N ASP A 137 2.36 -7.51 18.97
CA ASP A 137 2.94 -6.33 19.64
C ASP A 137 2.64 -5.02 18.89
N LEU A 138 1.51 -4.94 18.18
CA LEU A 138 1.07 -3.71 17.53
C LEU A 138 0.54 -2.72 18.59
N CYS A 139 0.91 -1.45 18.44
CA CYS A 139 0.53 -0.42 19.40
C CYS A 139 -0.98 -0.14 19.36
N GLY A 140 -1.63 -0.06 20.53
CA GLY A 140 -3.04 0.32 20.66
C GLY A 140 -3.19 1.67 21.35
N THR A 141 -4.29 2.37 21.10
CA THR A 141 -4.67 3.61 21.80
C THR A 141 -6.03 3.41 22.44
N PHE A 142 -6.13 3.56 23.76
CA PHE A 142 -7.36 3.32 24.52
C PHE A 142 -7.95 1.91 24.25
N CYS A 143 -9.27 1.74 24.23
CA CYS A 143 -9.99 0.49 23.92
C CYS A 143 -9.89 0.03 22.45
N PHE A 144 -9.09 0.70 21.61
CA PHE A 144 -8.92 0.35 20.20
C PHE A 144 -7.54 -0.28 19.99
N SER A 145 -7.56 -1.59 19.70
CA SER A 145 -6.38 -2.35 19.30
C SER A 145 -6.10 -2.14 17.82
N MET A 146 -4.87 -1.77 17.45
CA MET A 146 -4.47 -1.66 16.04
C MET A 146 -4.55 -3.02 15.33
N GLN A 147 -4.28 -4.12 16.03
CA GLN A 147 -4.46 -5.47 15.50
C GLN A 147 -5.93 -5.72 15.10
N PHE A 148 -6.89 -5.25 15.91
CA PHE A 148 -8.32 -5.34 15.58
C PHE A 148 -8.69 -4.47 14.38
N VAL A 149 -8.15 -3.26 14.28
CA VAL A 149 -8.35 -2.37 13.12
C VAL A 149 -7.85 -3.03 11.83
N ILE A 150 -6.65 -3.59 11.85
CA ILE A 150 -6.06 -4.31 10.69
C ILE A 150 -6.90 -5.54 10.33
N PHE A 151 -7.39 -6.29 11.33
CA PHE A 151 -8.29 -7.42 11.08
C PHE A 151 -9.59 -6.96 10.39
N MET A 152 -10.20 -5.87 10.87
CA MET A 152 -11.38 -5.28 10.21
C MET A 152 -11.07 -4.78 8.80
N GLU A 153 -9.88 -4.24 8.55
CA GLU A 153 -9.42 -3.81 7.23
C GLU A 153 -9.25 -4.99 6.27
N LEU A 154 -8.71 -6.12 6.76
CA LEU A 154 -8.60 -7.36 5.97
C LEU A 154 -9.98 -7.87 5.55
N ILE A 155 -10.91 -8.02 6.50
CA ILE A 155 -12.28 -8.46 6.22
C ILE A 155 -12.96 -7.46 5.27
N GLY A 156 -12.82 -6.16 5.54
CA GLY A 156 -13.36 -5.10 4.71
C GLY A 156 -12.88 -5.19 3.26
N THR A 157 -11.58 -5.39 3.04
CA THR A 157 -10.97 -5.51 1.70
C THR A 157 -11.54 -6.69 0.92
N VAL A 158 -11.77 -7.84 1.58
CA VAL A 158 -12.32 -9.04 0.94
C VAL A 158 -13.82 -8.90 0.65
N VAL A 159 -14.58 -8.26 1.55
CA VAL A 159 -16.03 -8.13 1.45
C VAL A 159 -16.47 -6.95 0.56
N LEU A 160 -15.60 -5.98 0.32
CA LEU A 160 -15.90 -4.74 -0.40
C LEU A 160 -16.63 -4.94 -1.76
N PRO A 161 -16.26 -5.93 -2.61
CA PRO A 161 -16.95 -6.15 -3.88
C PRO A 161 -18.38 -6.67 -3.72
N ALA A 162 -18.63 -7.46 -2.68
CA ALA A 162 -19.98 -7.88 -2.33
C ALA A 162 -20.80 -6.71 -1.79
N ALA A 163 -20.20 -5.88 -0.92
CA ALA A 163 -20.87 -4.72 -0.32
C ALA A 163 -21.38 -3.71 -1.36
N ILE A 164 -20.57 -3.41 -2.39
CA ILE A 164 -21.00 -2.51 -3.47
C ILE A 164 -22.09 -3.14 -4.35
N SER A 165 -22.04 -4.46 -4.57
CA SER A 165 -23.09 -5.19 -5.29
C SER A 165 -24.42 -5.12 -4.54
N PHE A 166 -24.42 -5.33 -3.22
CA PHE A 166 -25.60 -5.18 -2.37
C PHE A 166 -26.10 -3.73 -2.32
N THR A 167 -25.19 -2.75 -2.35
CA THR A 167 -25.55 -1.34 -2.42
C THR A 167 -26.33 -1.02 -3.70
N ILE A 168 -25.84 -1.49 -4.85
CA ILE A 168 -26.53 -1.32 -6.13
C ILE A 168 -27.89 -2.02 -6.10
N TYR A 169 -27.95 -3.26 -5.58
CA TYR A 169 -29.20 -3.99 -5.41
C TYR A 169 -30.22 -3.24 -4.55
N LEU A 170 -29.80 -2.69 -3.41
CA LEU A 170 -30.66 -1.89 -2.52
C LEU A 170 -31.17 -0.62 -3.19
N ILE A 171 -30.36 0.04 -4.01
CA ILE A 171 -30.80 1.21 -4.77
C ILE A 171 -31.86 0.78 -5.79
N VAL A 172 -31.65 -0.30 -6.54
CA VAL A 172 -32.62 -0.78 -7.54
C VAL A 172 -33.94 -1.20 -6.89
N ILE A 173 -33.91 -2.01 -5.82
CA ILE A 173 -35.13 -2.49 -5.14
C ILE A 173 -35.95 -1.33 -4.55
N SER A 174 -35.29 -0.23 -4.17
CA SER A 174 -35.98 0.95 -3.62
C SER A 174 -36.89 1.66 -4.63
N PHE A 175 -36.66 1.49 -5.93
CA PHE A 175 -37.54 1.99 -6.98
C PHE A 175 -38.61 0.99 -7.42
N LEU A 176 -38.41 -0.31 -7.16
CA LEU A 176 -39.25 -1.38 -7.71
C LEU A 176 -40.23 -1.97 -6.70
N VAL A 177 -39.95 -1.88 -5.40
CA VAL A 177 -40.72 -2.55 -4.34
C VAL A 177 -41.18 -1.57 -3.27
N THR A 178 -42.44 -1.71 -2.87
CA THR A 178 -43.05 -1.01 -1.74
C THR A 178 -43.35 -2.00 -0.60
N PRO A 179 -43.05 -1.69 0.67
CA PRO A 179 -42.52 -0.42 1.17
C PRO A 179 -41.02 -0.25 0.90
N VAL A 180 -40.61 1.00 0.65
CA VAL A 180 -39.22 1.35 0.40
C VAL A 180 -38.38 1.08 1.66
N PRO A 181 -37.19 0.45 1.55
CA PRO A 181 -36.32 0.19 2.70
C PRO A 181 -35.61 1.47 3.17
N VAL A 182 -36.31 2.31 3.93
CA VAL A 182 -35.82 3.64 4.37
C VAL A 182 -34.60 3.55 5.30
N ILE A 183 -34.60 2.63 6.28
CA ILE A 183 -33.49 2.53 7.25
C ILE A 183 -32.15 2.21 6.55
N PRO A 184 -32.04 1.19 5.68
CA PRO A 184 -30.81 0.94 4.92
C PRO A 184 -30.36 2.12 4.05
N LEU A 185 -31.30 2.84 3.43
CA LEU A 185 -30.97 4.00 2.59
C LEU A 185 -30.41 5.17 3.41
N LEU A 186 -30.96 5.43 4.60
CA LEU A 186 -30.43 6.45 5.50
C LEU A 186 -29.02 6.09 5.99
N LEU A 187 -28.78 4.82 6.34
CA LEU A 187 -27.45 4.36 6.73
C LEU A 187 -26.45 4.46 5.57
N LEU A 188 -26.87 4.10 4.35
CA LEU A 188 -26.04 4.25 3.17
C LEU A 188 -25.66 5.71 2.91
N ALA A 189 -26.63 6.62 2.99
CA ALA A 189 -26.41 8.05 2.84
C ALA A 189 -25.45 8.59 3.91
N ALA A 190 -25.56 8.11 5.16
CA ALA A 190 -24.65 8.46 6.23
C ALA A 190 -23.22 7.95 5.97
N ILE A 191 -23.04 6.69 5.56
CA ILE A 191 -21.72 6.09 5.31
C ILE A 191 -21.00 6.79 4.16
N LEU A 192 -21.69 7.06 3.05
CA LEU A 192 -21.10 7.71 1.88
C LEU A 192 -20.96 9.24 2.06
N GLY A 193 -21.87 9.86 2.83
CA GLY A 193 -21.92 11.30 3.06
C GLY A 193 -21.03 11.79 4.20
N LEU A 194 -20.77 10.98 5.22
CA LEU A 194 -19.94 11.38 6.37
C LEU A 194 -18.53 11.83 5.96
N PRO A 195 -17.80 11.13 5.06
CA PRO A 195 -16.51 11.60 4.56
C PRO A 195 -16.60 13.00 3.91
N ALA A 196 -17.71 13.30 3.21
CA ALA A 196 -17.95 14.61 2.61
C ALA A 196 -17.93 15.73 3.64
N VAL A 197 -18.66 15.50 4.75
CA VAL A 197 -18.76 16.45 5.86
C VAL A 197 -17.40 16.64 6.51
N LEU A 198 -16.67 15.56 6.77
CA LEU A 198 -15.34 15.62 7.38
C LEU A 198 -14.32 16.37 6.50
N ILE A 199 -14.32 16.11 5.18
CA ILE A 199 -13.45 16.81 4.22
C ILE A 199 -13.79 18.29 4.16
N LEU A 200 -15.08 18.64 4.10
CA LEU A 200 -15.52 20.03 4.06
C LEU A 200 -15.09 20.78 5.33
N MET A 201 -15.27 20.17 6.51
CA MET A 201 -14.88 20.75 7.80
C MET A 201 -13.36 20.92 7.91
N THR A 202 -12.59 19.95 7.45
CA THR A 202 -11.13 19.94 7.63
C THR A 202 -10.41 20.81 6.60
N THR A 203 -10.79 20.71 5.32
CA THR A 203 -10.07 21.38 4.23
C THR A 203 -10.60 22.77 3.90
N ARG A 204 -11.88 23.06 4.24
CA ARG A 204 -12.62 24.30 3.88
C ARG A 204 -12.57 24.66 2.38
N LYS A 205 -12.18 23.74 1.51
CA LYS A 205 -12.04 23.95 0.07
C LYS A 205 -13.11 23.14 -0.65
N VAL A 206 -14.09 23.84 -1.22
CA VAL A 206 -15.24 23.26 -1.94
C VAL A 206 -14.80 22.37 -3.12
N VAL A 207 -13.63 22.65 -3.70
CA VAL A 207 -13.04 21.85 -4.78
C VAL A 207 -12.91 20.37 -4.42
N TYR A 208 -12.59 20.02 -3.16
CA TYR A 208 -12.51 18.62 -2.74
C TYR A 208 -13.87 17.93 -2.69
N VAL A 209 -14.95 18.67 -2.44
CA VAL A 209 -16.32 18.14 -2.50
C VAL A 209 -16.69 17.79 -3.94
N MET A 210 -16.31 18.62 -4.92
CA MET A 210 -16.50 18.29 -6.35
C MET A 210 -15.71 17.03 -6.75
N TRP A 211 -14.46 16.90 -6.30
CA TRP A 211 -13.67 15.69 -6.56
C TRP A 211 -14.27 14.44 -5.91
N MET A 212 -14.86 14.59 -4.73
CA MET A 212 -15.57 13.51 -4.07
C MET A 212 -16.79 13.04 -4.87
N LEU A 213 -17.58 13.94 -5.46
CA LEU A 213 -18.72 13.54 -6.31
C LEU A 213 -18.26 12.69 -7.51
N ILE A 214 -17.16 13.09 -8.16
CA ILE A 214 -16.54 12.30 -9.24
C ILE A 214 -16.08 10.95 -8.71
N TYR A 215 -15.51 10.90 -7.50
CA TYR A 215 -15.12 9.66 -6.85
C TYR A 215 -16.33 8.75 -6.57
N LEU A 216 -17.46 9.30 -6.07
CA LEU A 216 -18.70 8.57 -5.79
C LEU A 216 -19.25 7.88 -7.05
N ILE A 217 -19.26 8.58 -8.18
CA ILE A 217 -19.67 8.01 -9.48
C ILE A 217 -18.74 6.87 -9.89
N SER A 218 -17.45 6.97 -9.57
CA SER A 218 -16.47 5.93 -9.88
C SER A 218 -16.42 4.77 -8.89
N LEU A 219 -17.24 4.76 -7.81
CA LEU A 219 -17.23 3.69 -6.80
C LEU A 219 -17.42 2.28 -7.37
N PRO A 220 -18.29 2.03 -8.37
CA PRO A 220 -18.38 0.70 -8.98
C PRO A 220 -17.05 0.27 -9.60
N ILE A 221 -16.29 1.19 -10.19
CA ILE A 221 -14.97 0.87 -10.74
C ILE A 221 -14.01 0.52 -9.60
N TRP A 222 -13.94 1.37 -8.58
CA TRP A 222 -13.00 1.25 -7.46
C TRP A 222 -13.24 0.04 -6.55
N ASN A 223 -14.50 -0.24 -6.25
CA ASN A 223 -14.89 -1.22 -5.25
C ASN A 223 -15.38 -2.53 -5.85
N PHE A 224 -15.71 -2.57 -7.15
CA PHE A 224 -16.14 -3.80 -7.84
C PHE A 224 -15.16 -4.21 -8.93
N ILE A 225 -15.00 -3.41 -9.99
CA ILE A 225 -14.24 -3.82 -11.18
C ILE A 225 -12.77 -4.11 -10.84
N LEU A 226 -12.10 -3.17 -10.15
CA LEU A 226 -10.67 -3.33 -9.85
C LEU A 226 -10.41 -4.50 -8.87
N PRO A 227 -11.15 -4.65 -7.75
CA PRO A 227 -10.92 -5.76 -6.84
C PRO A 227 -11.33 -7.12 -7.42
N VAL A 228 -12.45 -7.21 -8.15
CA VAL A 228 -12.85 -8.47 -8.81
C VAL A 228 -11.80 -8.89 -9.83
N TYR A 229 -11.30 -7.95 -10.63
CA TYR A 229 -10.21 -8.24 -11.56
C TYR A 229 -8.94 -8.71 -10.82
N ALA A 230 -8.61 -8.07 -9.71
CA ALA A 230 -7.45 -8.40 -8.90
C ALA A 230 -7.54 -9.83 -8.32
N PHE A 231 -8.69 -10.17 -7.74
CA PHE A 231 -8.97 -11.51 -7.21
C PHE A 231 -9.10 -12.58 -8.29
N TRP A 232 -9.55 -12.21 -9.50
CA TRP A 232 -9.56 -13.14 -10.63
C TRP A 232 -8.15 -13.44 -11.17
N HIS A 233 -7.24 -12.48 -11.06
CA HIS A 233 -5.83 -12.59 -11.48
C HIS A 233 -4.91 -12.60 -10.27
N PHE A 234 -5.27 -13.37 -9.24
CA PHE A 234 -4.57 -13.37 -7.96
C PHE A 234 -3.18 -14.01 -8.04
N ASP A 235 -2.97 -14.83 -9.08
CA ASP A 235 -1.75 -15.54 -9.46
C ASP A 235 -0.93 -14.83 -10.57
N ASP A 236 -1.37 -13.66 -11.04
CA ASP A 236 -0.63 -12.88 -12.04
C ASP A 236 0.42 -11.95 -11.39
N PHE A 237 1.67 -12.37 -11.47
CA PHE A 237 2.85 -11.64 -10.98
C PHE A 237 3.52 -10.74 -12.02
N SER A 238 2.89 -10.53 -13.17
CA SER A 238 3.43 -9.63 -14.20
C SER A 238 3.45 -8.17 -13.73
N TRP A 239 4.41 -7.42 -14.25
CA TRP A 239 4.45 -5.98 -14.09
C TRP A 239 3.91 -5.33 -15.37
N GLY A 240 2.81 -4.58 -15.27
CA GLY A 240 2.42 -3.66 -16.33
C GLY A 240 3.53 -2.62 -16.49
N GLN A 241 4.21 -2.63 -17.64
CA GLN A 241 5.40 -1.83 -17.86
C GLN A 241 5.06 -0.33 -17.91
N THR A 242 5.28 0.40 -16.80
CA THR A 242 5.08 1.87 -16.76
C THR A 242 6.29 2.67 -17.24
N ARG A 243 7.46 2.02 -17.44
CA ARG A 243 8.64 2.58 -18.12
C ARG A 243 9.54 1.44 -18.58
N MET A 244 9.76 1.30 -19.89
CA MET A 244 10.87 0.47 -20.37
C MET A 244 12.16 1.26 -20.18
N VAL A 245 13.14 0.69 -19.48
CA VAL A 245 14.53 1.13 -19.63
C VAL A 245 14.94 0.70 -21.04
N GLN A 246 15.52 1.60 -21.84
CA GLN A 246 15.97 1.27 -23.20
C GLN A 246 16.86 0.01 -23.16
N GLY A 247 16.38 -1.09 -23.73
CA GLY A 247 17.10 -2.37 -23.80
C GLY A 247 16.42 -3.58 -23.16
N GLU A 248 15.35 -3.41 -22.36
CA GLU A 248 14.61 -4.57 -21.81
C GLU A 248 13.55 -5.10 -22.79
N ALA A 249 13.64 -6.39 -23.12
CA ALA A 249 12.65 -7.08 -23.94
C ALA A 249 11.35 -7.37 -23.15
N LYS A 250 10.21 -7.37 -23.85
CA LYS A 250 8.90 -7.72 -23.30
C LYS A 250 8.91 -9.12 -22.65
N GLY A 251 8.41 -9.21 -21.42
CA GLY A 251 7.82 -10.46 -20.90
C GLY A 251 8.64 -11.26 -19.89
N GLY A 252 9.81 -10.79 -19.46
CA GLY A 252 10.51 -11.42 -18.34
C GLY A 252 9.78 -11.12 -17.03
N ALA A 253 8.95 -12.04 -16.53
CA ALA A 253 8.54 -11.99 -15.13
C ALA A 253 9.83 -11.93 -14.28
N HIS A 254 9.98 -10.89 -13.45
CA HIS A 254 11.19 -10.67 -12.65
C HIS A 254 11.48 -11.79 -11.61
N GLY A 255 10.63 -12.83 -11.54
CA GLY A 255 10.83 -14.01 -10.69
C GLY A 255 10.85 -15.35 -11.45
N GLY A 256 11.01 -15.36 -12.79
CA GLY A 256 10.98 -16.57 -13.61
C GLY A 256 12.34 -17.19 -13.95
N LYS A 257 13.45 -16.61 -13.48
CA LYS A 257 14.79 -17.18 -13.70
C LYS A 257 15.07 -18.21 -12.60
N GLU A 258 14.85 -19.49 -12.91
CA GLU A 258 15.39 -20.59 -12.13
C GLU A 258 16.92 -20.63 -12.29
N GLY A 259 17.66 -20.74 -11.19
CA GLY A 259 19.13 -20.83 -11.20
C GLY A 259 19.77 -20.49 -9.85
N GLU A 260 21.04 -20.87 -9.67
CA GLU A 260 21.84 -20.42 -8.52
C GLU A 260 22.19 -18.93 -8.65
N PHE A 261 22.05 -18.19 -7.56
CA PHE A 261 22.40 -16.77 -7.51
C PHE A 261 23.92 -16.59 -7.65
N ASP A 262 24.35 -16.02 -8.78
CA ASP A 262 25.75 -15.69 -9.02
C ASP A 262 26.14 -14.37 -8.31
N SER A 263 26.68 -14.52 -7.10
CA SER A 263 27.14 -13.39 -6.27
C SER A 263 28.23 -12.53 -6.93
N SER A 264 28.94 -13.04 -7.94
CA SER A 264 30.01 -12.30 -8.63
C SER A 264 29.49 -11.12 -9.48
N GLN A 265 28.19 -11.11 -9.79
CA GLN A 265 27.54 -10.01 -10.52
C GLN A 265 27.32 -8.76 -9.65
N ILE A 266 27.35 -8.91 -8.32
CA ILE A 266 27.22 -7.76 -7.40
C ILE A 266 28.52 -6.96 -7.42
N THR A 267 28.43 -5.71 -7.88
CA THR A 267 29.57 -4.78 -7.81
C THR A 267 29.78 -4.32 -6.37
N MET A 268 30.78 -4.89 -5.68
CA MET A 268 31.13 -4.57 -4.28
C MET A 268 31.92 -3.24 -4.12
N LYS A 269 31.80 -2.31 -5.07
CA LYS A 269 32.52 -1.03 -5.01
C LYS A 269 31.94 -0.12 -3.92
N ARG A 270 32.82 0.58 -3.21
CA ARG A 270 32.41 1.61 -2.25
C ARG A 270 31.92 2.85 -3.00
N TRP A 271 31.04 3.63 -2.38
CA TRP A 271 30.52 4.88 -2.96
C TRP A 271 31.63 5.80 -3.50
N CYS A 272 32.72 5.96 -2.75
CA CYS A 272 33.86 6.78 -3.15
C CYS A 272 34.52 6.31 -4.46
N GLU A 273 34.50 5.00 -4.73
CA GLU A 273 35.05 4.41 -5.96
C GLU A 273 34.13 4.66 -7.14
N PHE A 274 32.82 4.52 -6.95
CA PHE A 274 31.81 4.90 -7.96
C PHE A 274 31.92 6.39 -8.33
N GLU A 275 32.08 7.26 -7.34
CA GLU A 275 32.21 8.70 -7.57
C GLU A 275 33.51 9.02 -8.32
N ARG A 276 34.62 8.37 -7.95
CA ARG A 276 35.91 8.53 -8.64
C ARG A 276 35.83 8.06 -10.09
N ASP A 277 35.20 6.92 -10.37
CA ASP A 277 35.01 6.40 -11.72
C ASP A 277 34.10 7.30 -12.56
N LYS A 278 33.01 7.81 -11.97
CA LYS A 278 32.14 8.79 -12.63
C LYS A 278 32.92 10.03 -13.02
N ARG A 279 33.67 10.62 -12.08
CA ARG A 279 34.52 11.80 -12.33
C ARG A 279 35.59 11.55 -13.39
N ARG A 280 36.15 10.34 -13.47
CA ARG A 280 37.09 9.93 -14.54
C ARG A 280 36.41 9.86 -15.91
N ARG A 281 35.21 9.27 -15.99
CA ARG A 281 34.42 9.19 -17.24
C ARG A 281 33.91 10.54 -17.74
N THR A 282 33.68 11.51 -16.85
CA THR A 282 33.25 12.87 -17.25
C THR A 282 34.42 13.78 -17.66
N ARG A 283 35.66 13.38 -17.34
CA ARG A 283 36.89 14.12 -17.70
C ARG A 283 37.59 13.57 -18.94
N ALA A 284 37.16 12.40 -19.42
CA ALA A 284 37.58 11.78 -20.68
C ALA A 284 36.54 12.10 -21.77
#